data_AF-A0A535EUE3-F1
#
_entry.id   AF-A0A535EUE3-F1
#
_cell.length_a   1.000
_cell.length_b   1.000
_cell.length_c   1.000
_cell.angle_alpha   90.00
_cell.angle_beta   90.00
_cell.angle_gamma   90.00
#
_symmetry.space_group_name_H-M   'P 1'
#
loop_
_entity.id
_entity.type
_entity.pdbx_description
1 polymer ?
#
loop_
_entity_poly.entity_id
_entity_poly.type
_entity_poly.pdbx_seq_one_letter_code
_entity_poly.pdbx_strand_id
1 'polypeptide(L)'
;ATRRYLPGAGPAGRVDEDLLLAELDQRSDAGPRLFGFPAQSNFTGTQHPLRWIELARERGWDVLVDCAAFVPTNPLDLDRWRPDFVPLSFYKMFGYPTGVGCLIARRAALERLRRPWFAGGTVWAVTVHGDRHLMADGEAAFEDGTVSYAVLPAVEIGLTHLRGIGMEVIHEHVMDLTGRLLAALGRLRHTSGGSLIDLYGAGDVHMRGATLAFNVRDPDGRLVDERVVEQLAAAANISLRTGCFCNPGAGEVSFDLTPARLTATFAGSGWMSYEEYLGALGLQNAGAVRVSLGLVSNDRDVRRLLAFLEGFRDRRHDTGHLGPRTHC
;
A
#
# COMPACT_ATOMS: atom_id res chain seq x y z
N ALA A 1 6.08 -14.20 19.58
CA ALA A 1 4.79 -13.54 19.32
C ALA A 1 3.96 -14.42 18.41
N THR A 2 2.75 -14.77 18.79
CA THR A 2 1.78 -15.43 17.90
C THR A 2 1.34 -14.42 16.85
N ARG A 3 1.33 -14.81 15.56
CA ARG A 3 0.92 -13.94 14.46
C ARG A 3 -0.33 -14.51 13.81
N ARG A 4 -1.32 -13.66 13.59
CA ARG A 4 -2.51 -14.00 12.81
C ARG A 4 -2.69 -12.99 11.70
N TYR A 5 -2.94 -13.49 10.49
CA TYR A 5 -3.18 -12.68 9.30
C TYR A 5 -4.63 -12.88 8.88
N LEU A 6 -5.32 -11.76 8.65
CA LEU A 6 -6.67 -11.73 8.11
C LEU A 6 -6.60 -11.22 6.68
N PRO A 7 -6.81 -12.07 5.66
CA PRO A 7 -6.80 -11.62 4.28
C PRO A 7 -8.03 -10.76 3.97
N GLY A 8 -7.89 -9.89 2.97
CA GLY A 8 -9.07 -9.32 2.31
C GLY A 8 -9.87 -10.41 1.60
N ALA A 9 -11.15 -10.15 1.37
CA ALA A 9 -12.06 -11.03 0.66
C ALA A 9 -12.68 -10.31 -0.55
N GLY A 10 -12.94 -11.12 -1.57
CA GLY A 10 -13.61 -10.71 -2.80
C GLY A 10 -12.86 -9.68 -3.64
N PRO A 11 -13.48 -9.21 -4.74
CA PRO A 11 -12.83 -8.32 -5.72
C PRO A 11 -12.42 -6.96 -5.14
N ALA A 12 -13.10 -6.52 -4.08
CA ALA A 12 -12.81 -5.26 -3.40
C ALA A 12 -11.62 -5.38 -2.42
N GLY A 13 -11.14 -6.59 -2.12
CA GLY A 13 -10.06 -6.83 -1.16
C GLY A 13 -10.37 -6.31 0.23
N ARG A 14 -11.64 -6.33 0.66
CA ARG A 14 -12.08 -5.85 1.97
C ARG A 14 -12.00 -6.96 2.99
N VAL A 15 -11.49 -6.67 4.18
CA VAL A 15 -11.51 -7.64 5.29
C VAL A 15 -12.95 -7.86 5.74
N ASP A 16 -13.30 -9.13 6.01
CA ASP A 16 -14.56 -9.51 6.64
C ASP A 16 -14.58 -8.99 8.08
N GLU A 17 -15.53 -8.10 8.38
CA GLU A 17 -15.60 -7.43 9.67
C GLU A 17 -16.07 -8.37 10.79
N ASP A 18 -16.91 -9.35 10.50
CA ASP A 18 -17.36 -10.32 11.51
C ASP A 18 -16.20 -11.22 11.92
N LEU A 19 -15.39 -11.63 10.94
CA LEU A 19 -14.15 -12.38 11.21
C LEU A 19 -13.16 -11.52 12.03
N LEU A 20 -12.97 -10.25 11.65
CA LEU A 20 -12.11 -9.34 12.40
C LEU A 20 -12.57 -9.20 13.86
N LEU A 21 -13.86 -8.99 14.10
CA LEU A 21 -14.40 -8.85 15.44
C LEU A 21 -14.20 -10.13 16.27
N ALA A 22 -14.45 -11.30 15.67
CA ALA A 22 -14.19 -12.58 16.29
C ALA A 22 -12.71 -12.75 16.69
N GLU A 23 -11.77 -12.22 15.90
CA GLU A 23 -10.35 -12.20 16.25
C GLU A 23 -10.02 -11.25 17.40
N LEU A 24 -10.54 -10.03 17.35
CA LEU A 24 -10.28 -9.03 18.38
C LEU A 24 -10.86 -9.47 19.74
N ASP A 25 -11.95 -10.23 19.74
CA ASP A 25 -12.59 -10.80 20.93
C ASP A 25 -11.80 -11.96 21.57
N GLN A 26 -10.80 -12.51 20.88
CA GLN A 26 -9.96 -13.56 21.45
C GLN A 26 -9.17 -13.01 22.65
N ARG A 27 -9.61 -13.43 23.83
CA ARG A 27 -8.90 -13.15 25.08
C ARG A 27 -7.65 -14.01 25.16
N SER A 28 -6.55 -13.38 25.54
CA SER A 28 -5.32 -14.07 25.84
C SER A 28 -4.71 -13.42 27.07
N ASP A 29 -4.33 -14.24 28.05
CA ASP A 29 -3.52 -13.81 29.19
C ASP A 29 -2.03 -13.63 28.79
N ALA A 30 -1.69 -13.86 27.52
CA ALA A 30 -0.32 -13.89 27.00
C ALA A 30 0.17 -12.51 26.54
N GLY A 31 0.23 -11.55 27.47
CA GLY A 31 0.98 -10.30 27.30
C GLY A 31 0.41 -9.30 26.27
N PRO A 32 1.20 -8.29 25.85
CA PRO A 32 0.75 -7.25 24.94
C PRO A 32 0.32 -7.78 23.57
N ARG A 33 -0.76 -7.21 23.02
CA ARG A 33 -1.31 -7.57 21.71
C ARG A 33 -1.33 -6.34 20.80
N LEU A 34 -1.00 -6.54 19.53
CA LEU A 34 -0.95 -5.47 18.53
C LEU A 34 -1.87 -5.83 17.36
N PHE A 35 -2.81 -4.95 17.05
CA PHE A 35 -3.63 -4.99 15.85
C PHE A 35 -3.07 -3.97 14.85
N GLY A 36 -2.57 -4.46 13.72
CA GLY A 36 -1.99 -3.64 12.66
C GLY A 36 -2.81 -3.71 11.38
N PHE A 37 -3.18 -2.57 10.79
CA PHE A 37 -3.85 -2.54 9.50
C PHE A 37 -3.51 -1.26 8.69
N PRO A 38 -3.51 -1.31 7.36
CA PRO A 38 -3.37 -0.12 6.55
C PRO A 38 -4.68 0.69 6.52
N ALA A 39 -4.61 2.00 6.75
CA ALA A 39 -5.76 2.88 6.51
C ALA A 39 -6.21 2.84 5.05
N GLN A 40 -5.26 2.65 4.12
CA GLN A 40 -5.52 2.51 2.69
C GLN A 40 -4.57 1.48 2.05
N SER A 41 -5.11 0.57 1.24
CA SER A 41 -4.32 -0.36 0.45
C SER A 41 -3.52 0.37 -0.63
N ASN A 42 -2.22 0.08 -0.72
CA ASN A 42 -1.34 0.57 -1.79
C ASN A 42 -1.54 -0.15 -3.14
N PHE A 43 -2.43 -1.14 -3.18
CA PHE A 43 -2.74 -1.96 -4.36
C PHE A 43 -4.16 -1.64 -4.87
N THR A 44 -5.19 -2.02 -4.11
CA THR A 44 -6.60 -1.82 -4.51
C THR A 44 -7.11 -0.41 -4.26
N GLY A 45 -6.39 0.40 -3.48
CA GLY A 45 -6.90 1.68 -2.99
C GLY A 45 -7.97 1.55 -1.90
N THR A 46 -8.38 0.34 -1.51
CA THR A 46 -9.40 0.09 -0.48
C THR A 46 -9.02 0.76 0.84
N GLN A 47 -9.92 1.58 1.37
CA GLN A 47 -9.79 2.20 2.68
C GLN A 47 -10.45 1.34 3.74
N HIS A 48 -9.76 1.15 4.85
CA HIS A 48 -10.25 0.34 5.97
C HIS A 48 -10.88 1.27 7.01
N PRO A 49 -12.00 0.87 7.64
CA PRO A 49 -12.65 1.70 8.64
C PRO A 49 -11.75 2.06 9.82
N LEU A 50 -11.51 3.37 10.03
CA LEU A 50 -10.74 3.84 11.18
C LEU A 50 -11.43 3.57 12.53
N ARG A 51 -12.75 3.28 12.54
CA ARG A 51 -13.48 2.83 13.75
C ARG A 51 -12.89 1.57 14.38
N TRP A 52 -12.17 0.76 13.60
CA TRP A 52 -11.49 -0.43 14.14
C TRP A 52 -10.44 -0.10 15.18
N ILE A 53 -9.92 1.14 15.19
CA ILE A 53 -9.00 1.62 16.21
C ILE A 53 -9.65 1.54 17.59
N GLU A 54 -10.85 2.10 17.73
CA GLU A 54 -11.56 2.12 19.01
C GLU A 54 -12.01 0.71 19.41
N LEU A 55 -12.57 -0.04 18.45
CA LEU A 55 -13.03 -1.41 18.68
C LEU A 55 -11.91 -2.33 19.20
N ALA A 56 -10.71 -2.23 18.64
CA ALA A 56 -9.57 -3.02 19.07
C ALA A 56 -9.03 -2.56 20.44
N ARG A 57 -8.94 -1.23 20.66
CA ARG A 57 -8.48 -0.67 21.95
C ARG A 57 -9.39 -1.03 23.11
N GLU A 58 -10.71 -1.00 22.92
CA GLU A 58 -11.70 -1.43 23.93
C GLU A 58 -11.52 -2.89 24.35
N ARG A 59 -10.96 -3.71 23.45
CA ARG A 59 -10.64 -5.12 23.69
C ARG A 59 -9.23 -5.33 24.25
N GLY A 60 -8.51 -4.26 24.55
CA GLY A 60 -7.15 -4.31 25.11
C GLY A 60 -6.07 -4.66 24.08
N TRP A 61 -6.26 -4.26 22.82
CA TRP A 61 -5.23 -4.28 21.79
C TRP A 61 -4.58 -2.91 21.65
N ASP A 62 -3.27 -2.90 21.46
CA ASP A 62 -2.59 -1.75 20.87
C ASP A 62 -2.88 -1.71 19.38
N VAL A 63 -2.96 -0.51 18.80
CA VAL A 63 -3.33 -0.35 17.39
C VAL A 63 -2.25 0.39 16.62
N LEU A 64 -1.77 -0.24 15.54
CA LEU A 64 -0.93 0.37 14.53
C LEU A 64 -1.75 0.59 13.26
N VAL A 65 -1.80 1.83 12.78
CA VAL A 65 -2.48 2.16 11.52
C VAL A 65 -1.46 2.65 10.52
N ASP A 66 -1.17 1.84 9.49
CA ASP A 66 -0.30 2.27 8.40
C ASP A 66 -1.01 3.30 7.53
N CYS A 67 -0.54 4.54 7.64
CA CYS A 67 -1.10 5.69 6.97
C CYS A 67 -0.33 6.08 5.70
N ALA A 68 0.74 5.37 5.32
CA ALA A 68 1.65 5.80 4.27
C ALA A 68 0.98 5.96 2.90
N ALA A 69 -0.04 5.16 2.59
CA ALA A 69 -0.83 5.31 1.38
C ALA A 69 -2.10 6.17 1.56
N PHE A 70 -2.45 6.52 2.80
CA PHE A 70 -3.67 7.27 3.15
C PHE A 70 -3.43 8.78 3.20
N VAL A 71 -2.44 9.24 3.98
CA VAL A 71 -2.17 10.67 4.21
C VAL A 71 -1.77 11.51 2.98
N PRO A 72 -1.33 10.94 1.83
CA PRO A 72 -1.10 11.76 0.64
C PRO A 72 -2.33 12.49 0.12
N THR A 73 -3.53 11.91 0.29
CA THR A 73 -4.77 12.41 -0.32
C THR A 73 -5.97 12.35 0.62
N ASN A 74 -5.75 12.15 1.92
CA ASN A 74 -6.82 12.09 2.91
C ASN A 74 -6.42 12.87 4.17
N PRO A 75 -7.37 13.58 4.81
CA PRO A 75 -7.13 14.18 6.12
C PRO A 75 -6.98 13.08 7.18
N LEU A 76 -6.04 13.28 8.11
CA LEU A 76 -5.83 12.40 9.27
C LEU A 76 -6.00 13.22 10.55
N ASP A 77 -7.12 13.00 11.22
CA ASP A 77 -7.44 13.61 12.51
C ASP A 77 -7.08 12.65 13.65
N LEU A 78 -5.96 12.93 14.32
CA LEU A 78 -5.45 12.13 15.45
C LEU A 78 -6.05 12.52 16.80
N ASP A 79 -6.86 13.57 16.85
CA ASP A 79 -7.66 13.91 18.03
C ASP A 79 -8.94 13.06 18.06
N ARG A 80 -9.54 12.86 16.88
CA ARG A 80 -10.66 11.94 16.68
C ARG A 80 -10.23 10.48 16.72
N TRP A 81 -9.31 10.08 15.85
CA TRP A 81 -8.88 8.68 15.74
C TRP A 81 -7.58 8.49 16.52
N ARG A 82 -7.61 7.63 17.54
CA ARG A 82 -6.53 7.57 18.54
C ARG A 82 -5.77 6.24 18.55
N PRO A 83 -5.08 5.87 17.45
CA PRO A 83 -4.22 4.70 17.43
C PRO A 83 -2.99 4.92 18.31
N ASP A 84 -2.30 3.83 18.67
CA ASP A 84 -1.06 3.85 19.44
C ASP A 84 0.13 4.21 18.56
N PHE A 85 0.13 3.74 17.31
CA PHE A 85 1.22 3.89 16.35
C PHE A 85 0.70 4.26 14.97
N VAL A 86 1.34 5.24 14.32
CA VAL A 86 1.03 5.66 12.94
C VAL A 86 2.32 5.86 12.15
N PRO A 87 2.76 4.86 11.36
CA PRO A 87 3.83 5.07 10.40
C PRO A 87 3.33 5.84 9.17
N LEU A 88 4.17 6.74 8.65
CA LEU A 88 3.96 7.46 7.40
C LEU A 88 5.28 7.78 6.68
N SER A 89 5.20 8.18 5.41
CA SER A 89 6.35 8.56 4.60
C SER A 89 6.11 9.91 3.91
N PHE A 90 6.99 10.88 4.16
CA PHE A 90 6.81 12.26 3.68
C PHE A 90 6.91 12.38 2.15
N TYR A 91 7.80 11.62 1.52
CA TYR A 91 7.94 11.63 0.06
C TYR A 91 6.64 11.21 -0.68
N LYS A 92 5.76 10.44 -0.03
CA LYS A 92 4.45 10.09 -0.59
C LYS A 92 3.46 11.25 -0.54
N MET A 93 3.62 12.16 0.42
CA MET A 93 2.72 13.29 0.64
C MET A 93 3.05 14.46 -0.28
N PHE A 94 4.34 14.75 -0.48
CA PHE A 94 4.79 15.95 -1.21
C PHE A 94 6.12 15.76 -1.98
N GLY A 95 6.53 14.51 -2.24
CA GLY A 95 7.64 14.16 -3.14
C GLY A 95 9.05 14.22 -2.52
N TYR A 96 9.43 15.35 -1.91
CA TYR A 96 10.74 15.56 -1.30
C TYR A 96 10.60 16.03 0.15
N PRO A 97 11.39 15.52 1.12
CA PRO A 97 12.60 14.71 0.96
C PRO A 97 12.34 13.21 0.89
N THR A 98 13.17 12.51 0.13
CA THR A 98 13.27 11.05 0.18
C THR A 98 14.16 10.61 1.34
N GLY A 99 13.97 9.37 1.83
CA GLY A 99 14.79 8.81 2.90
C GLY A 99 14.36 9.21 4.32
N VAL A 100 13.27 9.96 4.46
CA VAL A 100 12.69 10.35 5.75
C VAL A 100 11.23 9.94 5.84
N GLY A 101 10.83 9.46 7.02
CA GLY A 101 9.45 9.16 7.38
C GLY A 101 9.20 9.54 8.84
N CYS A 102 8.07 9.10 9.37
CA CYS A 102 7.74 9.32 10.78
C CYS A 102 6.97 8.12 11.32
N LEU A 103 7.26 7.76 12.58
CA LEU A 103 6.40 6.96 13.42
C LEU A 103 5.81 7.88 14.48
N ILE A 104 4.53 8.21 14.36
CA ILE A 104 3.83 8.91 15.44
C ILE A 104 3.42 7.85 16.46
N ALA A 105 3.91 8.00 17.69
CA ALA A 105 3.59 7.09 18.78
C ALA A 105 3.00 7.87 19.95
N ARG A 106 1.93 7.34 20.57
CA ARG A 106 1.46 7.91 21.83
C ARG A 106 2.49 7.66 22.93
N ARG A 107 2.67 8.63 23.83
CA ARG A 107 3.64 8.53 24.93
C ARG A 107 3.49 7.24 25.74
N ALA A 108 2.27 6.91 26.15
CA ALA A 108 1.97 5.66 26.87
C ALA A 108 2.29 4.38 26.05
N ALA A 109 2.20 4.45 24.72
CA ALA A 109 2.57 3.33 23.86
C ALA A 109 4.08 3.20 23.69
N LEU A 110 4.76 4.34 23.54
CA LEU A 110 6.22 4.45 23.45
C LEU A 110 6.91 3.90 24.70
N GLU A 111 6.39 4.19 25.89
CA GLU A 111 6.90 3.70 27.19
C GLU A 111 6.86 2.17 27.33
N ARG A 112 5.97 1.48 26.61
CA ARG A 112 5.90 0.02 26.62
C ARG A 112 6.88 -0.63 25.66
N LEU A 113 7.42 0.12 24.70
CA LEU A 113 8.39 -0.41 23.76
C LEU A 113 9.71 -0.66 24.49
N ARG A 114 10.15 -1.92 24.44
CA ARG A 114 11.43 -2.33 25.02
C ARG A 114 12.44 -2.52 23.91
N ARG A 115 13.52 -1.75 23.98
CA ARG A 115 14.63 -1.83 23.04
C ARG A 115 15.77 -2.61 23.71
N PRO A 116 16.13 -3.82 23.23
CA PRO A 116 17.17 -4.63 23.87
C PRO A 116 18.60 -4.21 23.51
N TRP A 117 18.77 -3.12 22.77
CA TRP A 117 20.06 -2.54 22.40
C TRP A 117 19.97 -1.01 22.47
N PHE A 118 21.14 -0.38 22.43
CA PHE A 118 21.27 1.07 22.37
C PHE A 118 22.26 1.49 21.27
N ALA A 119 22.22 2.75 20.88
CA ALA A 119 23.17 3.36 19.96
C ALA A 119 23.59 4.75 20.45
N GLY A 120 24.53 5.39 19.75
CA GLY A 120 24.79 6.82 19.94
C GLY A 120 23.50 7.62 19.72
N GLY A 121 23.27 8.65 20.52
CA GLY A 121 22.03 9.44 20.49
C GLY A 121 20.89 8.87 21.36
N THR A 122 20.82 7.55 21.57
CA THR A 122 19.67 6.92 22.26
C THR A 122 19.85 6.73 23.77
N VAL A 123 20.99 7.13 24.32
CA VAL A 123 21.37 6.87 25.72
C VAL A 123 21.59 8.18 26.45
N TRP A 124 21.12 8.21 27.69
CA TRP A 124 21.47 9.27 28.64
C TRP A 124 22.84 8.99 29.29
N ALA A 125 23.11 7.73 29.65
CA ALA A 125 24.40 7.32 30.20
C ALA A 125 24.74 5.87 29.84
N VAL A 126 26.03 5.58 29.66
CA VAL A 126 26.56 4.23 29.44
C VAL A 126 27.81 4.06 30.30
N THR A 127 27.92 2.92 30.99
CA THR A 127 29.09 2.58 31.79
C THR A 127 29.58 1.18 31.41
N VAL A 128 30.84 1.08 31.03
CA VAL A 128 31.46 -0.22 30.71
C VAL A 128 31.79 -0.97 31.99
N HIS A 129 32.45 -0.32 32.95
CA HIS A 129 32.83 -0.96 34.22
C HIS A 129 31.63 -1.34 35.09
N GLY A 130 30.53 -0.58 35.03
CA GLY A 130 29.31 -0.90 35.76
C GLY A 130 28.36 -1.83 35.02
N ASP A 131 28.65 -2.19 33.76
CA ASP A 131 27.81 -3.03 32.89
C ASP A 131 26.32 -2.59 32.87
N ARG A 132 26.12 -1.28 32.63
CA ARG A 132 24.80 -0.64 32.67
C ARG A 132 24.71 0.48 31.64
N HIS A 133 23.49 0.70 31.16
CA HIS A 133 23.11 1.86 30.37
C HIS A 133 21.75 2.38 30.82
N LEU A 134 21.53 3.67 30.61
CA LEU A 134 20.26 4.36 30.79
C LEU A 134 19.88 4.98 29.45
N MET A 135 18.68 4.66 28.97
CA MET A 135 18.17 5.19 27.71
C MET A 135 17.80 6.68 27.87
N ALA A 136 17.86 7.42 26.77
CA ALA A 136 17.24 8.74 26.69
C ALA A 136 15.71 8.63 26.90
N ASP A 137 15.06 9.74 27.20
CA ASP A 137 13.60 9.80 27.30
C ASP A 137 12.97 10.07 25.92
N GLY A 138 11.69 9.70 25.76
CA GLY A 138 10.90 10.03 24.58
C GLY A 138 11.41 9.44 23.27
N GLU A 139 11.29 10.23 22.20
CA GLU A 139 11.64 9.85 20.83
C GLU A 139 13.14 9.61 20.63
N ALA A 140 13.99 10.35 21.36
CA ALA A 140 15.44 10.23 21.25
C ALA A 140 15.94 8.81 21.57
N ALA A 141 15.23 8.07 22.43
CA ALA A 141 15.54 6.67 22.74
C ALA A 141 15.44 5.72 21.52
N PHE A 142 14.81 6.18 20.44
CA PHE A 142 14.49 5.41 19.23
C PHE A 142 15.16 5.98 17.96
N GLU A 143 15.91 7.08 18.06
CA GLU A 143 16.59 7.71 16.93
C GLU A 143 18.09 7.38 16.94
N ASP A 144 18.49 6.41 16.11
CA ASP A 144 19.86 5.93 16.08
C ASP A 144 20.83 6.90 15.41
N GLY A 145 21.81 7.33 16.19
CA GLY A 145 22.93 8.12 15.71
C GLY A 145 22.50 9.50 15.25
N THR A 146 23.17 9.98 14.20
CA THR A 146 22.87 11.28 13.62
C THR A 146 21.64 11.15 12.73
N VAL A 147 20.53 11.76 13.14
CA VAL A 147 19.33 11.88 12.31
C VAL A 147 19.62 12.66 11.02
N SER A 148 18.73 12.58 10.05
CA SER A 148 18.88 13.26 8.74
C SER A 148 18.66 14.79 8.84
N TYR A 149 19.40 15.46 9.72
CA TYR A 149 19.26 16.88 10.08
C TYR A 149 19.29 17.82 8.88
N ALA A 150 20.03 17.47 7.81
CA ALA A 150 20.13 18.29 6.61
C ALA A 150 18.83 18.34 5.78
N VAL A 151 18.00 17.30 5.86
CA VAL A 151 16.76 17.18 5.06
C VAL A 151 15.50 17.31 5.89
N LEU A 152 15.57 17.09 7.21
CA LEU A 152 14.42 17.24 8.13
C LEU A 152 13.71 18.60 8.01
N PRO A 153 14.40 19.75 7.85
CA PRO A 153 13.71 21.04 7.66
C PRO A 153 12.79 21.09 6.43
N ALA A 154 13.07 20.30 5.38
CA ALA A 154 12.21 20.25 4.19
C ALA A 154 10.83 19.63 4.47
N VAL A 155 10.71 18.81 5.52
CA VAL A 155 9.42 18.24 5.94
C VAL A 155 8.47 19.34 6.37
N GLU A 156 8.93 20.35 7.12
CA GLU A 156 8.10 21.47 7.56
C GLU A 156 7.59 22.29 6.37
N ILE A 157 8.43 22.50 5.35
CA ILE A 157 8.05 23.17 4.09
C ILE A 157 6.93 22.39 3.38
N GLY A 158 7.10 21.07 3.24
CA GLY A 158 6.09 20.21 2.61
C GLY A 158 4.76 20.18 3.37
N LEU A 159 4.80 20.07 4.70
CA LEU A 159 3.60 20.12 5.54
C LEU A 159 2.91 21.49 5.48
N THR A 160 3.68 22.58 5.46
CA THR A 160 3.15 23.94 5.32
C THR A 160 2.50 24.14 3.95
N HIS A 161 3.09 23.60 2.89
CA HIS A 161 2.52 23.62 1.55
C HIS A 161 1.16 22.92 1.50
N LEU A 162 1.06 21.69 2.03
CA LEU A 162 -0.20 20.96 2.09
C LEU A 162 -1.24 21.68 2.96
N ARG A 163 -0.83 22.24 4.11
CA ARG A 163 -1.72 23.03 4.98
C ARG A 163 -2.25 24.28 4.27
N GLY A 164 -1.42 24.94 3.47
CA GLY A 164 -1.81 26.13 2.70
C GLY A 164 -2.86 25.83 1.62
N ILE A 165 -2.91 24.59 1.12
CA ILE A 165 -3.93 24.13 0.17
C ILE A 165 -5.18 23.64 0.91
N GLY A 166 -5.00 22.91 2.01
CA GLY A 166 -6.05 22.23 2.78
C GLY A 166 -6.25 20.79 2.31
N MET A 167 -6.18 19.83 3.24
CA MET A 167 -6.23 18.40 2.90
C MET A 167 -7.61 17.97 2.38
N GLU A 168 -8.66 18.66 2.80
CA GLU A 168 -10.04 18.46 2.35
C GLU A 168 -10.17 18.83 0.86
N VAL A 169 -9.59 19.96 0.46
CA VAL A 169 -9.56 20.40 -0.95
C VAL A 169 -8.78 19.41 -1.81
N ILE A 170 -7.63 18.93 -1.32
CA ILE A 170 -6.83 17.90 -2.00
C ILE A 170 -7.65 16.61 -2.15
N HIS A 171 -8.31 16.18 -1.07
CA HIS A 171 -9.13 14.98 -1.07
C HIS A 171 -10.26 15.08 -2.11
N GLU A 172 -11.06 16.15 -2.08
CA GLU A 172 -12.17 16.36 -3.02
C GLU A 172 -11.70 16.36 -4.48
N HIS A 173 -10.63 17.12 -4.79
CA HIS A 173 -10.05 17.18 -6.14
C HIS A 173 -9.60 15.80 -6.63
N VAL A 174 -8.82 15.09 -5.82
CA VAL A 174 -8.27 13.78 -6.21
C VAL A 174 -9.39 12.74 -6.33
N MET A 175 -10.40 12.78 -5.46
CA MET A 175 -11.51 11.83 -5.50
C MET A 175 -12.45 12.09 -6.68
N ASP A 176 -12.64 13.34 -7.11
CA ASP A 176 -13.35 13.65 -8.37
C ASP A 176 -12.62 13.03 -9.59
N LEU A 177 -11.31 13.26 -9.71
CA LEU A 177 -10.51 12.65 -10.79
C LEU A 177 -10.55 11.11 -10.73
N THR A 178 -10.47 10.54 -9.53
CA THR A 178 -10.54 9.09 -9.30
C THR A 178 -11.89 8.53 -9.74
N GLY A 179 -13.00 9.19 -9.40
CA GLY A 179 -14.34 8.77 -9.80
C GLY A 179 -14.53 8.79 -11.32
N ARG A 180 -14.04 9.85 -11.98
CA ARG A 180 -14.09 9.96 -13.45
C ARG A 180 -13.26 8.85 -14.12
N LEU A 181 -12.05 8.59 -13.60
CA LEU A 181 -11.18 7.54 -14.13
C LEU A 181 -11.80 6.16 -13.94
N LEU A 182 -12.29 5.82 -12.75
CA LEU A 182 -12.96 4.54 -12.47
C LEU A 182 -14.15 4.31 -13.40
N ALA A 183 -15.03 5.32 -13.54
CA ALA A 183 -16.18 5.23 -14.41
C ALA A 183 -15.78 5.05 -15.88
N ALA A 184 -14.71 5.70 -16.34
CA ALA A 184 -14.21 5.56 -17.69
C ALA A 184 -13.56 4.19 -17.94
N LEU A 185 -12.69 3.72 -17.04
CA LEU A 185 -12.09 2.37 -17.11
C LEU A 185 -13.18 1.30 -17.17
N GLY A 186 -14.22 1.43 -16.33
CA GLY A 186 -15.35 0.50 -16.31
C GLY A 186 -16.16 0.44 -17.61
N ARG A 187 -16.03 1.43 -18.51
CA ARG A 187 -16.69 1.48 -19.83
C ARG A 187 -15.80 1.03 -20.99
N LEU A 188 -14.51 0.83 -20.78
CA LEU A 188 -13.61 0.40 -21.85
C LEU A 188 -13.91 -1.05 -22.25
N ARG A 189 -14.29 -1.24 -23.51
CA ARG A 189 -14.63 -2.53 -24.12
C ARG A 189 -13.93 -2.70 -25.45
N HIS A 190 -13.70 -3.96 -25.81
CA HIS A 190 -13.45 -4.41 -27.17
C HIS A 190 -14.71 -4.26 -28.03
N THR A 191 -14.53 -4.21 -29.35
CA THR A 191 -15.69 -4.19 -30.28
C THR A 191 -16.53 -5.46 -30.16
N SER A 192 -15.92 -6.58 -29.73
CA SER A 192 -16.61 -7.84 -29.40
C SER A 192 -17.50 -7.75 -28.14
N GLY A 193 -17.42 -6.67 -27.36
CA GLY A 193 -18.12 -6.48 -26.10
C GLY A 193 -17.35 -6.94 -24.85
N GLY A 194 -16.20 -7.60 -25.02
CA GLY A 194 -15.33 -8.01 -23.90
C GLY A 194 -14.73 -6.82 -23.15
N SER A 195 -14.47 -6.98 -21.84
CA SER A 195 -13.82 -5.92 -21.04
C SER A 195 -12.37 -5.73 -21.46
N LEU A 196 -11.97 -4.48 -21.72
CA LEU A 196 -10.57 -4.13 -22.01
C LEU A 196 -9.75 -4.04 -20.72
N ILE A 197 -10.39 -3.68 -19.62
CA ILE A 197 -9.75 -3.47 -18.32
C ILE A 197 -10.29 -4.49 -17.32
N ASP A 198 -9.38 -5.10 -16.59
CA ASP A 198 -9.65 -5.93 -15.42
C ASP A 198 -9.24 -5.16 -14.17
N LEU A 199 -10.20 -4.53 -13.49
CA LEU A 199 -9.96 -3.63 -12.37
C LEU A 199 -9.89 -4.41 -11.04
N TYR A 200 -8.88 -4.14 -10.23
CA TYR A 200 -8.75 -4.64 -8.86
C TYR A 200 -9.26 -3.60 -7.84
N GLY A 201 -10.05 -4.05 -6.87
CA GLY A 201 -10.73 -3.20 -5.89
C GLY A 201 -12.14 -2.76 -6.34
N ALA A 202 -12.80 -1.94 -5.52
CA ALA A 202 -14.14 -1.44 -5.81
C ALA A 202 -14.19 -0.55 -7.07
N GLY A 203 -15.25 -0.68 -7.88
CA GLY A 203 -15.44 0.12 -9.10
C GLY A 203 -15.93 1.56 -8.88
N ASP A 204 -16.01 1.99 -7.62
CA ASP A 204 -16.49 3.30 -7.20
C ASP A 204 -15.53 3.93 -6.17
N VAL A 205 -15.86 5.16 -5.76
CA VAL A 205 -15.07 5.94 -4.80
C VAL A 205 -15.40 5.65 -3.33
N HIS A 206 -16.35 4.75 -3.05
CA HIS A 206 -16.78 4.49 -1.68
C HIS A 206 -15.73 3.68 -0.91
N MET A 207 -15.20 4.26 0.17
CA MET A 207 -14.12 3.66 0.97
C MET A 207 -12.93 3.25 0.09
N ARG A 208 -12.53 4.15 -0.81
CA ARG A 208 -11.44 3.94 -1.76
C ARG A 208 -10.63 5.22 -1.92
N GLY A 209 -9.32 5.10 -2.00
CA GLY A 209 -8.42 6.19 -2.37
C GLY A 209 -8.01 6.16 -3.84
N ALA A 210 -7.06 7.04 -4.16
CA ALA A 210 -6.67 7.38 -5.52
C ALA A 210 -5.74 6.39 -6.24
N THR A 211 -5.57 5.19 -5.67
CA THR A 211 -4.75 4.12 -6.26
C THR A 211 -5.65 3.15 -7.02
N LEU A 212 -5.35 2.95 -8.30
CA LEU A 212 -6.06 2.03 -9.17
C LEU A 212 -5.10 0.99 -9.74
N ALA A 213 -5.27 -0.25 -9.31
CA ALA A 213 -4.61 -1.42 -9.90
C ALA A 213 -5.56 -2.09 -10.89
N PHE A 214 -5.04 -2.46 -12.05
CA PHE A 214 -5.78 -3.17 -13.09
C PHE A 214 -4.84 -3.94 -14.00
N ASN A 215 -5.38 -4.86 -14.81
CA ASN A 215 -4.69 -5.43 -15.97
C ASN A 215 -5.44 -5.07 -17.26
N VAL A 216 -4.72 -5.08 -18.38
CA VAL A 216 -5.30 -4.89 -19.72
C VAL A 216 -5.57 -6.26 -20.31
N ARG A 217 -6.72 -6.43 -20.97
CA ARG A 217 -7.08 -7.66 -21.69
C ARG A 217 -6.95 -7.46 -23.19
N ASP A 218 -6.61 -8.54 -23.88
CA ASP A 218 -6.68 -8.63 -25.33
C ASP A 218 -8.11 -9.03 -25.78
N PRO A 219 -8.39 -9.05 -27.09
CA PRO A 219 -9.73 -9.35 -27.62
C PRO A 219 -10.22 -10.77 -27.35
N ASP A 220 -9.30 -11.70 -27.03
CA ASP A 220 -9.60 -13.08 -26.63
C ASP A 220 -9.81 -13.21 -25.12
N GLY A 221 -9.68 -12.10 -24.38
CA GLY A 221 -9.79 -12.04 -22.93
C GLY A 221 -8.52 -12.47 -22.18
N ARG A 222 -7.39 -12.66 -22.87
CA ARG A 222 -6.09 -12.95 -22.22
C ARG A 222 -5.49 -11.66 -21.65
N LEU A 223 -4.67 -11.78 -20.61
CA LEU A 223 -3.97 -10.60 -20.09
C LEU A 223 -2.87 -10.17 -21.06
N VAL A 224 -2.78 -8.87 -21.31
CA VAL A 224 -1.59 -8.26 -21.90
C VAL A 224 -0.51 -8.23 -20.82
N ASP A 225 0.68 -8.73 -21.15
CA ASP A 225 1.83 -8.73 -20.23
C ASP A 225 2.10 -7.31 -19.72
N GLU A 226 2.17 -7.15 -18.40
CA GLU A 226 2.30 -5.85 -17.74
C GLU A 226 3.53 -5.08 -18.23
N ARG A 227 4.61 -5.78 -18.62
CA ARG A 227 5.85 -5.16 -19.11
C ARG A 227 5.67 -4.54 -20.50
N VAL A 228 4.77 -5.07 -21.33
CA VAL A 228 4.39 -4.44 -22.60
C VAL A 228 3.65 -3.14 -22.31
N VAL A 229 2.72 -3.16 -21.36
CA VAL A 229 1.99 -1.95 -20.96
C VAL A 229 2.94 -0.89 -20.43
N GLU A 230 3.93 -1.27 -19.62
CA GLU A 230 4.97 -0.37 -19.11
C GLU A 230 5.84 0.22 -20.22
N GLN A 231 6.36 -0.59 -21.15
CA GLN A 231 7.18 -0.12 -22.27
C GLN A 231 6.41 0.87 -23.16
N LEU A 232 5.15 0.56 -23.48
CA LEU A 232 4.30 1.43 -24.29
C LEU A 232 3.92 2.71 -23.53
N ALA A 233 3.66 2.63 -22.22
CA ALA A 233 3.39 3.80 -21.39
C ALA A 233 4.61 4.72 -21.32
N ALA A 234 5.82 4.16 -21.14
CA ALA A 234 7.06 4.92 -21.16
C ALA A 234 7.28 5.62 -22.50
N ALA A 235 7.08 4.92 -23.63
CA ALA A 235 7.13 5.52 -24.96
C ALA A 235 6.09 6.64 -25.16
N ALA A 236 4.93 6.52 -24.51
CA ALA A 236 3.88 7.54 -24.49
C ALA A 236 4.11 8.64 -23.44
N ASN A 237 5.23 8.65 -22.72
CA ASN A 237 5.52 9.54 -21.58
C ASN A 237 4.43 9.54 -20.51
N ILE A 238 3.97 8.35 -20.12
CA ILE A 238 3.03 8.11 -19.02
C ILE A 238 3.79 7.31 -17.95
N SER A 239 3.91 7.88 -16.76
CA SER A 239 4.49 7.18 -15.61
C SER A 239 3.41 6.35 -14.91
N LEU A 240 3.60 5.03 -14.92
CA LEU A 240 2.79 4.07 -14.18
C LEU A 240 3.72 3.04 -13.52
N ARG A 241 3.18 2.17 -12.67
CA ARG A 241 3.96 1.11 -12.03
C ARG A 241 3.41 -0.26 -12.39
N THR A 242 4.29 -1.22 -12.58
CA THR A 242 3.97 -2.64 -12.77
C THR A 242 4.60 -3.51 -11.67
N GLY A 243 4.16 -4.76 -11.57
CA GLY A 243 4.69 -5.77 -10.64
C GLY A 243 3.71 -6.16 -9.53
N CYS A 244 4.22 -6.73 -8.43
CA CYS A 244 3.43 -7.25 -7.29
C CYS A 244 3.23 -6.22 -6.15
N PHE A 245 3.78 -5.01 -6.30
CA PHE A 245 3.56 -3.86 -5.41
C PHE A 245 3.88 -4.08 -3.91
N CYS A 246 4.72 -5.06 -3.60
CA CYS A 246 5.07 -5.46 -2.22
C CYS A 246 3.83 -5.73 -1.34
N ASN A 247 2.72 -6.20 -1.95
CA ASN A 247 1.49 -6.51 -1.24
C ASN A 247 1.04 -7.95 -1.60
N PRO A 248 1.79 -8.97 -1.13
CA PRO A 248 1.55 -10.36 -1.51
C PRO A 248 0.15 -10.81 -1.13
N GLY A 249 -0.33 -10.39 0.05
CA GLY A 249 -1.69 -10.72 0.50
C GLY A 249 -2.79 -10.18 -0.41
N ALA A 250 -2.71 -8.93 -0.85
CA ALA A 250 -3.69 -8.39 -1.80
C ALA A 250 -3.54 -9.02 -3.20
N GLY A 251 -2.31 -9.32 -3.63
CA GLY A 251 -2.05 -10.01 -4.89
C GLY A 251 -2.64 -11.43 -4.89
N GLU A 252 -2.41 -12.21 -3.84
CA GLU A 252 -2.96 -13.55 -3.68
C GLU A 252 -4.49 -13.55 -3.77
N VAL A 253 -5.16 -12.63 -3.08
CA VAL A 253 -6.62 -12.48 -3.15
C VAL A 253 -7.07 -12.05 -4.54
N SER A 254 -6.36 -11.12 -5.18
CA SER A 254 -6.77 -10.54 -6.47
C SER A 254 -6.49 -11.45 -7.67
N PHE A 255 -5.59 -12.43 -7.50
CA PHE A 255 -5.24 -13.43 -8.52
C PHE A 255 -5.77 -14.83 -8.18
N ASP A 256 -6.70 -14.93 -7.22
CA ASP A 256 -7.33 -16.18 -6.77
C ASP A 256 -6.32 -17.28 -6.40
N LEU A 257 -5.22 -16.90 -5.73
CA LEU A 257 -4.21 -17.82 -5.24
C LEU A 257 -4.63 -18.42 -3.89
N THR A 258 -4.93 -19.71 -3.89
CA THR A 258 -5.32 -20.41 -2.66
C THR A 258 -4.12 -20.88 -1.85
N PRO A 259 -4.24 -21.02 -0.51
CA PRO A 259 -3.19 -21.56 0.34
C PRO A 259 -2.72 -22.95 -0.11
N ALA A 260 -3.63 -23.80 -0.58
CA ALA A 260 -3.31 -25.13 -1.09
C ALA A 260 -2.44 -25.05 -2.35
N ARG A 261 -2.74 -24.14 -3.27
CA ARG A 261 -1.96 -23.91 -4.48
C ARG A 261 -0.56 -23.41 -4.15
N LEU A 262 -0.45 -22.37 -3.33
CA LEU A 262 0.82 -21.81 -2.88
C LEU A 262 1.68 -22.89 -2.20
N THR A 263 1.09 -23.62 -1.24
CA THR A 263 1.80 -24.69 -0.52
C THR A 263 2.28 -25.79 -1.47
N ALA A 264 1.46 -26.21 -2.43
CA ALA A 264 1.86 -27.22 -3.41
C ALA A 264 3.03 -26.74 -4.28
N THR A 265 2.99 -25.48 -4.73
CA THR A 265 4.08 -24.87 -5.51
C THR A 265 5.39 -24.86 -4.72
N PHE A 266 5.36 -24.45 -3.45
CA PHE A 266 6.57 -24.38 -2.61
C PHE A 266 7.04 -25.73 -2.06
N ALA A 267 6.16 -26.71 -1.90
CA ALA A 267 6.52 -28.05 -1.39
C ALA A 267 7.31 -28.89 -2.41
N GLY A 268 7.17 -28.59 -3.71
CA GLY A 268 7.81 -29.34 -4.80
C GLY A 268 9.06 -28.70 -5.39
N SER A 269 9.43 -27.47 -4.99
CA SER A 269 10.38 -26.65 -5.75
C SER A 269 11.75 -26.50 -5.07
N GLY A 270 12.81 -26.90 -5.79
CA GLY A 270 14.15 -26.32 -5.62
C GLY A 270 14.21 -24.90 -6.21
N TRP A 271 15.41 -24.41 -6.55
CA TRP A 271 15.54 -23.17 -7.33
C TRP A 271 14.78 -23.29 -8.66
N MET A 272 13.86 -22.37 -8.92
CA MET A 272 13.11 -22.28 -10.18
C MET A 272 13.21 -20.87 -10.76
N SER A 273 13.11 -20.75 -12.08
CA SER A 273 13.01 -19.45 -12.73
C SER A 273 11.66 -18.78 -12.41
N TYR A 274 11.60 -17.46 -12.57
CA TYR A 274 10.37 -16.73 -12.25
C TYR A 274 9.21 -17.10 -13.20
N GLU A 275 9.48 -17.43 -14.46
CA GLU A 275 8.45 -17.88 -15.40
C GLU A 275 7.88 -19.25 -15.02
N GLU A 276 8.73 -20.19 -14.58
CA GLU A 276 8.27 -21.49 -14.05
C GLU A 276 7.44 -21.30 -12.78
N TYR A 277 7.81 -20.36 -11.93
CA TYR A 277 7.05 -20.00 -10.74
C TYR A 277 5.65 -19.46 -11.09
N LEU A 278 5.56 -18.52 -12.03
CA LEU A 278 4.26 -18.02 -12.51
C LEU A 278 3.43 -19.12 -13.15
N GLY A 279 4.06 -19.98 -13.96
CA GLY A 279 3.41 -21.14 -14.59
C GLY A 279 2.85 -22.13 -13.56
N ALA A 280 3.60 -22.43 -12.50
CA ALA A 280 3.15 -23.29 -11.40
C ALA A 280 1.96 -22.67 -10.64
N LEU A 281 1.96 -21.34 -10.49
CA LEU A 281 0.83 -20.56 -9.97
C LEU A 281 -0.24 -20.26 -11.02
N GLY A 282 -0.10 -20.76 -12.26
CA GLY A 282 -0.96 -20.49 -13.42
C GLY A 282 -1.33 -19.02 -13.59
N LEU A 283 -0.40 -18.13 -13.28
CA LEU A 283 -0.52 -16.69 -13.48
C LEU A 283 -0.05 -16.35 -14.90
N GLN A 284 -0.78 -15.46 -15.58
CA GLN A 284 -0.35 -14.94 -16.89
C GLN A 284 0.66 -13.78 -16.74
N ASN A 285 0.57 -13.05 -15.62
CA ASN A 285 1.37 -11.87 -15.31
C ASN A 285 2.01 -12.02 -13.93
N ALA A 286 3.13 -11.33 -13.70
CA ALA A 286 3.77 -11.27 -12.37
C ALA A 286 2.98 -10.46 -11.35
N GLY A 287 2.08 -9.60 -11.84
CA GLY A 287 1.27 -8.74 -11.01
C GLY A 287 0.26 -7.93 -11.84
N ALA A 288 0.18 -6.63 -11.56
CA ALA A 288 -0.75 -5.76 -12.25
C ALA A 288 -0.09 -4.47 -12.75
N VAL A 289 -0.86 -3.65 -13.46
CA VAL A 289 -0.56 -2.25 -13.73
C VAL A 289 -1.21 -1.41 -12.64
N ARG A 290 -0.53 -0.36 -12.17
CA ARG A 290 -1.05 0.57 -11.17
C ARG A 290 -0.80 2.00 -11.57
N VAL A 291 -1.86 2.79 -11.46
CA VAL A 291 -1.82 4.25 -11.54
C VAL A 291 -2.26 4.83 -10.19
N SER A 292 -1.69 5.97 -9.83
CA SER A 292 -2.02 6.68 -8.60
C SER A 292 -2.19 8.15 -8.94
N LEU A 293 -3.35 8.72 -8.61
CA LEU A 293 -3.60 10.14 -8.75
C LEU A 293 -3.22 10.86 -7.45
N GLY A 294 -2.79 12.11 -7.55
CA GLY A 294 -2.41 12.92 -6.40
C GLY A 294 -2.65 14.40 -6.65
N LEU A 295 -2.17 15.24 -5.72
CA LEU A 295 -2.37 16.70 -5.73
C LEU A 295 -2.08 17.35 -7.09
N VAL A 296 -1.03 16.91 -7.78
CA VAL A 296 -0.58 17.51 -9.04
C VAL A 296 -1.22 16.90 -10.29
N SER A 297 -2.02 15.85 -10.13
CA SER A 297 -2.77 15.23 -11.24
C SER A 297 -3.92 16.14 -11.67
N ASN A 298 -4.26 16.10 -12.96
CA ASN A 298 -5.36 16.88 -13.53
C ASN A 298 -6.13 16.09 -14.60
N ASP A 299 -7.20 16.69 -15.11
CA ASP A 299 -8.09 16.09 -16.12
C ASP A 299 -7.36 15.70 -17.43
N ARG A 300 -6.32 16.44 -17.83
CA ARG A 300 -5.52 16.10 -19.02
C ARG A 300 -4.77 14.79 -18.80
N ASP A 301 -4.26 14.54 -17.59
CA ASP A 301 -3.56 13.30 -17.26
C ASP A 301 -4.52 12.11 -17.33
N VAL A 302 -5.73 12.26 -16.78
CA VAL A 302 -6.80 11.24 -16.85
C VAL A 302 -7.16 10.94 -18.31
N ARG A 303 -7.41 11.96 -19.13
CA ARG A 303 -7.73 11.77 -20.56
C ARG A 303 -6.58 11.14 -21.35
N ARG A 304 -5.33 11.53 -21.08
CA ARG A 304 -4.15 10.96 -21.74
C ARG A 304 -3.99 9.48 -21.41
N LEU A 305 -4.19 9.09 -20.14
CA LEU A 305 -4.18 7.70 -19.73
C LEU A 305 -5.29 6.90 -20.42
N LEU A 306 -6.51 7.43 -20.47
CA LEU A 306 -7.63 6.76 -21.12
C LEU A 306 -7.38 6.56 -22.62
N ALA A 307 -6.91 7.59 -23.33
CA ALA A 307 -6.57 7.49 -24.75
C ALA A 307 -5.44 6.47 -25.00
N PHE A 308 -4.46 6.40 -24.09
CA PHE A 308 -3.42 5.38 -24.12
C PHE A 308 -4.00 3.97 -23.98
N LEU A 309 -4.87 3.75 -22.98
CA LEU A 309 -5.50 2.45 -22.75
C LEU A 309 -6.44 2.04 -23.89
N GLU A 310 -7.17 2.99 -24.48
CA GLU A 310 -7.97 2.74 -25.69
C GLU A 310 -7.12 2.25 -26.88
N GLY A 311 -5.84 2.60 -26.92
CA GLY A 311 -4.89 2.10 -27.91
C GLY A 311 -4.70 0.58 -27.91
N PHE A 312 -5.10 -0.12 -26.84
CA PHE A 312 -5.09 -1.59 -26.74
C PHE A 312 -6.39 -2.23 -27.27
N ARG A 313 -7.43 -1.44 -27.55
CA ARG A 313 -8.71 -1.94 -28.05
C ARG A 313 -8.50 -2.74 -29.34
N ASP A 314 -9.00 -3.96 -29.34
CA ASP A 314 -8.99 -4.89 -30.47
C ASP A 314 -7.59 -5.29 -30.96
N ARG A 315 -6.55 -5.07 -30.13
CA ARG A 315 -5.16 -5.38 -30.47
C ARG A 315 -4.61 -6.50 -29.62
N ARG A 316 -3.81 -7.35 -30.27
CA ARG A 316 -2.95 -8.35 -29.63
C ARG A 316 -1.55 -7.78 -29.55
N HIS A 317 -0.85 -8.13 -28.48
CA HIS A 317 0.53 -7.72 -28.28
C HIS A 317 1.41 -8.96 -28.14
N ASP A 318 2.47 -9.00 -28.94
CA ASP A 318 3.48 -10.04 -28.82
C ASP A 318 4.40 -9.75 -27.63
N THR A 319 4.90 -10.82 -27.02
CA THR A 319 5.84 -10.82 -25.90
C THR A 319 7.22 -11.36 -26.30
N GLY A 320 7.42 -11.75 -27.57
CA GLY A 320 8.66 -12.36 -28.06
C GLY A 320 9.92 -11.48 -27.91
N HIS A 321 9.77 -10.17 -27.77
CA HIS A 321 10.88 -9.24 -27.50
C HIS A 321 11.20 -9.05 -26.02
N LEU A 322 10.38 -9.60 -25.10
CA LEU A 322 10.61 -9.49 -23.67
C LEU A 322 11.64 -10.51 -23.20
N GLY A 323 12.64 -10.05 -22.46
CA GLY A 323 13.56 -10.94 -21.74
C GLY A 323 12.86 -11.72 -20.61
N PRO A 324 13.51 -12.75 -20.05
CA PRO A 324 12.97 -13.50 -18.92
C PRO A 324 12.86 -12.61 -17.67
N ARG A 325 11.83 -12.83 -16.85
CA ARG A 325 11.71 -12.17 -15.54
C ARG A 325 12.78 -12.68 -14.58
N THR A 326 13.49 -11.75 -13.93
CA THR A 326 14.47 -12.07 -12.87
C THR A 326 13.88 -11.98 -11.47
N HIS A 327 12.80 -11.23 -11.32
CA HIS A 327 12.08 -11.00 -10.08
C HIS A 327 10.65 -10.56 -10.40
N CYS A 328 9.84 -10.48 -9.35
CA CYS A 328 8.76 -9.52 -9.30
C CYS A 328 9.35 -8.10 -9.13
#